data_AF-K0TDU6-F1
#
_entry.id   AF-K0TDU6-F1
#
_cell.length_a   1.000
_cell.length_b   1.000
_cell.length_c   1.000
_cell.angle_alpha   90.00
_cell.angle_beta   90.00
_cell.angle_gamma   90.00
#
_symmetry.space_group_name_H-M   'P 1'
#
loop_
_entity.id
_entity.type
_entity.pdbx_description
1 polymer ?
#
loop_
_entity_poly.entity_id
_entity_poly.type
_entity_poly.pdbx_seq_one_letter_code
_entity_poly.pdbx_strand_id
1 'polypeptide(L)'
;MSNESAAQIAVELADQAAQSPHQRLMASGHERPEGDRCPICFDLIELPVAKHSTNNVCCMKRVCNGCDLAATQRGMLDRCPFCRTPIPDNNASTLVMIQKRVSKGDADAIKVLGEQYFHGKLGVAKDVTRAIELWTEAAELGSIDAHYELGRAYYTGDGVEEDKLRGIRHWQQAAMKGHEPSRHNLGALNMITMETTNLLCSTG
;
A
#
# COMPACT_ATOMS: atom_id res chain seq x y z
N MET A 1 -31.39 -18.15 -6.14
CA MET A 1 -30.09 -17.97 -6.82
C MET A 1 -28.98 -17.49 -5.88
N SER A 2 -29.04 -17.72 -4.55
CA SER A 2 -28.09 -17.15 -3.59
C SER A 2 -27.31 -18.18 -2.74
N ASN A 3 -27.69 -19.47 -2.76
CA ASN A 3 -27.04 -20.50 -1.92
C ASN A 3 -25.88 -21.26 -2.61
N GLU A 4 -25.95 -21.48 -3.93
CA GLU A 4 -24.88 -22.20 -4.66
C GLU A 4 -23.61 -21.35 -4.79
N SER A 5 -23.76 -20.04 -5.05
CA SER A 5 -22.65 -19.09 -5.10
C SER A 5 -21.93 -18.97 -3.76
N ALA A 6 -22.65 -18.91 -2.64
CA ALA A 6 -22.05 -18.84 -1.31
C ALA A 6 -21.29 -20.13 -0.94
N ALA A 7 -21.82 -21.29 -1.35
CA ALA A 7 -21.16 -22.58 -1.15
C ALA A 7 -19.89 -22.71 -1.99
N GLN A 8 -19.90 -22.26 -3.25
CA GLN A 8 -18.70 -22.22 -4.09
C GLN A 8 -17.62 -21.28 -3.57
N ILE A 9 -18.00 -20.09 -3.09
CA ILE A 9 -17.08 -19.16 -2.44
C ILE A 9 -16.48 -19.79 -1.17
N ALA A 10 -17.28 -20.51 -0.38
CA ALA A 10 -16.79 -21.19 0.82
C ALA A 10 -15.80 -22.33 0.50
N VAL A 11 -16.03 -23.06 -0.60
CA VAL A 11 -15.12 -24.11 -1.07
C VAL A 11 -13.80 -23.50 -1.60
N GLU A 12 -13.87 -22.42 -2.39
CA GLU A 12 -12.66 -21.71 -2.85
C GLU A 12 -11.84 -21.13 -1.70
N LEU A 13 -12.50 -20.57 -0.67
CA LEU A 13 -11.83 -20.05 0.52
C LEU A 13 -11.17 -21.17 1.35
N ALA A 14 -11.79 -22.35 1.41
CA ALA A 14 -11.23 -23.52 2.11
C ALA A 14 -10.01 -24.10 1.37
N ASP A 15 -10.07 -24.19 0.04
CA ASP A 15 -8.95 -24.64 -0.79
C ASP A 15 -7.78 -23.64 -0.77
N GLN A 16 -8.06 -22.34 -0.75
CA GLN A 16 -7.04 -21.30 -0.57
C GLN A 16 -6.39 -21.35 0.82
N ALA A 17 -7.09 -21.79 1.86
CA ALA A 17 -6.52 -21.96 3.20
C ALA A 17 -5.57 -23.16 3.31
N ALA A 18 -5.74 -24.18 2.45
CA ALA A 18 -4.92 -25.40 2.43
C ALA A 18 -3.62 -25.27 1.61
N GLN A 19 -3.49 -24.24 0.76
CA GLN A 19 -2.31 -24.01 -0.08
C GLN A 19 -1.14 -23.40 0.69
N SER A 20 0.09 -23.77 0.32
CA SER A 20 1.27 -23.10 0.87
C SER A 20 1.27 -21.60 0.53
N PRO A 21 1.81 -20.71 1.37
CA PRO A 21 1.83 -19.27 1.11
C PRO A 21 2.40 -18.91 -0.28
N HIS A 22 3.37 -19.70 -0.75
CA HIS A 22 3.95 -19.57 -2.08
C HIS A 22 2.95 -19.93 -3.19
N GLN A 23 2.21 -21.03 -3.07
CA GLN A 23 1.18 -21.42 -4.05
C GLN A 23 0.08 -20.37 -4.16
N ARG A 24 -0.40 -19.83 -3.03
CA ARG A 24 -1.40 -18.76 -3.03
C ARG A 24 -0.91 -17.51 -3.73
N LEU A 25 0.35 -17.13 -3.48
CA LEU A 25 0.96 -15.97 -4.12
C LEU A 25 1.07 -16.14 -5.65
N MET A 26 1.30 -17.36 -6.14
CA MET A 26 1.32 -17.64 -7.58
C MET A 26 -0.09 -17.70 -8.19
N ALA A 27 -1.11 -18.00 -7.39
CA ALA A 27 -2.50 -18.09 -7.83
C ALA A 27 -3.30 -16.77 -7.68
N SER A 28 -2.80 -15.78 -6.94
CA SER A 28 -3.51 -14.52 -6.63
C SER A 28 -2.63 -13.28 -6.81
N GLY A 29 -3.22 -12.09 -6.72
CA GLY A 29 -2.47 -10.82 -6.79
C GLY A 29 -1.96 -10.46 -8.18
N HIS A 30 -2.55 -11.02 -9.24
CA HIS A 30 -2.27 -10.65 -10.62
C HIS A 30 -3.10 -9.45 -11.09
N GLU A 31 -4.22 -9.18 -10.42
CA GLU A 31 -5.06 -8.02 -10.68
C GLU A 31 -4.51 -6.79 -9.94
N ARG A 32 -4.63 -5.62 -10.58
CA ARG A 32 -4.24 -4.34 -9.98
C ARG A 32 -5.29 -3.92 -8.93
N PRO A 33 -4.88 -3.41 -7.75
CA PRO A 33 -5.82 -2.99 -6.72
C PRO A 33 -6.69 -1.83 -7.20
N GLU A 34 -7.90 -1.69 -6.65
CA GLU A 34 -8.84 -0.63 -7.02
C GLU A 34 -8.22 0.78 -6.87
N GLY A 35 -7.37 0.98 -5.87
CA GLY A 35 -6.64 2.23 -5.62
C GLY A 35 -5.64 2.63 -6.71
N ASP A 36 -5.38 1.76 -7.68
CA ASP A 36 -4.53 2.05 -8.85
C ASP A 36 -5.30 2.62 -10.03
N ARG A 37 -6.63 2.72 -9.95
CA ARG A 37 -7.44 3.42 -10.95
C ARG A 37 -7.58 4.89 -10.58
N CYS A 38 -7.40 5.76 -11.57
CA CYS A 38 -7.69 7.17 -11.39
C CYS A 38 -9.22 7.34 -11.25
N PRO A 39 -9.74 8.00 -10.21
CA PRO A 39 -11.18 8.15 -10.01
C PRO A 39 -11.84 9.19 -10.94
N ILE A 40 -11.05 9.86 -11.80
CA ILE A 40 -11.55 10.85 -12.76
C ILE A 40 -11.72 10.23 -14.15
N CYS A 41 -10.69 9.53 -14.66
CA CYS A 41 -10.75 8.88 -15.98
C CYS A 41 -11.04 7.38 -15.92
N PHE A 42 -11.05 6.76 -14.72
CA PHE A 42 -11.25 5.32 -14.49
C PHE A 42 -10.20 4.37 -15.10
N ASP A 43 -9.19 4.94 -15.76
CA ASP A 43 -8.05 4.21 -16.29
C ASP A 43 -7.07 3.78 -15.18
N LEU A 44 -6.33 2.72 -15.46
CA LEU A 44 -5.22 2.29 -14.62
C LEU A 44 -4.07 3.31 -14.70
N ILE A 45 -3.54 3.68 -13.54
CA ILE A 45 -2.35 4.52 -13.43
C ILE A 45 -1.13 3.67 -13.82
N GLU A 46 -0.28 4.26 -14.68
CA GLU A 46 0.98 3.66 -15.10
C GLU A 46 1.89 3.31 -13.91
N LEU A 47 2.62 2.20 -14.04
CA LEU A 47 3.62 1.79 -13.04
C LEU A 47 4.93 2.55 -13.27
N PRO A 48 5.63 2.97 -12.20
CA PRO A 48 5.23 2.88 -10.79
C PRO A 48 4.16 3.91 -10.41
N VAL A 49 3.05 3.46 -9.81
CA VAL A 49 1.87 4.31 -9.54
C VAL A 49 2.22 5.61 -8.82
N ALA A 50 3.12 5.55 -7.83
CA ALA A 50 3.56 6.70 -7.05
C ALA A 50 4.26 7.80 -7.88
N LYS A 51 4.81 7.48 -9.05
CA LYS A 51 5.45 8.45 -9.97
C LYS A 51 4.46 9.08 -10.96
N HIS A 52 3.40 8.36 -11.29
CA HIS A 52 2.41 8.75 -12.31
C HIS A 52 1.11 9.30 -11.70
N SER A 53 1.11 9.61 -10.39
CA SER A 53 -0.06 10.12 -9.69
C SER A 53 0.27 10.94 -8.45
N THR A 54 -0.75 11.67 -7.98
CA THR A 54 -0.73 12.44 -6.74
C THR A 54 -1.81 11.95 -5.78
N ASN A 55 -1.45 11.69 -4.51
CA ASN A 55 -2.41 11.37 -3.46
C ASN A 55 -2.95 12.67 -2.82
N ASN A 56 -4.27 12.84 -2.82
CA ASN A 56 -4.90 14.05 -2.33
C ASN A 56 -5.33 13.91 -0.87
N VAL A 57 -4.69 14.63 0.04
CA VAL A 57 -4.97 14.57 1.48
C VAL A 57 -6.42 14.96 1.87
N CYS A 58 -7.13 15.70 1.01
CA CYS A 58 -8.54 16.02 1.25
C CYS A 58 -9.43 14.77 1.25
N CYS A 59 -9.08 13.75 0.45
CA CYS A 59 -9.97 12.64 0.10
C CYS A 59 -9.32 11.25 0.08
N MET A 60 -8.00 11.17 0.32
CA MET A 60 -7.18 9.96 0.16
C MET A 60 -7.37 9.30 -1.20
N LYS A 61 -7.69 10.10 -2.23
CA LYS A 61 -7.78 9.59 -3.61
C LYS A 61 -6.55 9.97 -4.39
N ARG A 62 -6.07 8.99 -5.13
CA ARG A 62 -4.94 9.08 -6.03
C ARG A 62 -5.42 9.46 -7.42
N VAL A 63 -4.93 10.58 -7.93
CA VAL A 63 -5.29 11.12 -9.26
C VAL A 63 -4.09 11.01 -10.17
N CYS A 64 -4.26 10.49 -11.39
CA CYS A 64 -3.17 10.38 -12.35
C CYS A 64 -2.68 11.76 -12.79
N ASN A 65 -1.40 11.87 -13.14
CA ASN A 65 -0.78 13.13 -13.57
C ASN A 65 -1.49 13.75 -14.78
N GLY A 66 -2.08 12.92 -15.67
CA GLY A 66 -2.86 13.40 -16.81
C GLY A 66 -4.15 14.14 -16.39
N CYS A 67 -4.90 13.59 -15.43
CA CYS A 67 -6.10 14.24 -14.91
C CYS A 67 -5.77 15.49 -14.08
N ASP A 68 -4.67 15.45 -13.34
CA ASP A 68 -4.17 16.59 -12.56
C ASP A 68 -3.74 17.76 -13.48
N LEU A 69 -3.00 17.45 -14.55
CA LEU A 69 -2.63 18.40 -15.60
C LEU A 69 -3.86 18.98 -16.31
N ALA A 70 -4.83 18.14 -16.67
CA ALA A 70 -6.05 18.56 -17.33
C ALA A 70 -6.95 19.43 -16.43
N ALA A 71 -6.88 19.27 -15.10
CA ALA A 71 -7.54 20.14 -14.14
C ALA A 71 -6.82 21.50 -14.03
N THR A 72 -5.49 21.46 -13.95
CA THR A 72 -4.62 22.64 -13.94
C THR A 72 -4.84 23.53 -15.18
N GLN A 73 -4.91 22.94 -16.37
CA GLN A 73 -5.19 23.65 -17.63
C GLN A 73 -6.57 24.32 -17.66
N ARG A 74 -7.51 23.88 -16.83
CA ARG A 74 -8.84 24.47 -16.66
C ARG A 74 -8.89 25.50 -15.51
N GLY A 75 -7.73 25.89 -14.96
CA GLY A 75 -7.61 26.90 -13.91
C GLY A 75 -7.80 26.38 -12.48
N MET A 76 -7.82 25.07 -12.26
CA MET A 76 -7.99 24.48 -10.92
C MET A 76 -6.63 24.32 -10.21
N LEU A 77 -6.00 25.43 -9.85
CA LEU A 77 -4.65 25.44 -9.26
C LEU A 77 -4.65 25.23 -7.73
N ASP A 78 -5.72 25.68 -7.06
CA ASP A 78 -5.82 25.76 -5.60
C ASP A 78 -6.71 24.67 -5.00
N ARG A 79 -7.21 23.73 -5.82
CA ARG A 79 -8.25 22.76 -5.44
C ARG A 79 -7.92 21.38 -5.93
N CYS A 80 -8.26 20.39 -5.11
CA CYS A 80 -8.17 19.00 -5.52
C CYS A 80 -9.01 18.75 -6.80
N PRO A 81 -8.43 18.13 -7.85
CA PRO A 81 -9.15 17.80 -9.08
C PRO A 81 -10.37 16.90 -8.89
N PHE A 82 -10.36 16.08 -7.83
CA PHE A 82 -11.42 15.13 -7.52
C PHE A 82 -12.47 15.73 -6.57
N CYS A 83 -12.06 16.11 -5.35
CA CYS A 83 -12.97 16.48 -4.27
C CYS A 83 -13.32 17.99 -4.26
N ARG A 84 -12.67 18.81 -5.10
CA ARG A 84 -12.77 20.29 -5.16
C ARG A 84 -12.44 21.06 -3.88
N THR A 85 -12.03 20.37 -2.81
CA THR A 85 -11.57 20.99 -1.56
C THR A 85 -10.28 21.77 -1.84
N PRO A 86 -10.12 22.97 -1.26
CA PRO A 86 -8.86 23.72 -1.36
C PRO A 86 -7.66 22.88 -0.90
N ILE A 87 -6.56 22.97 -1.63
CA ILE A 87 -5.30 22.31 -1.29
C ILE A 87 -4.68 23.07 -0.11
N PRO A 88 -4.26 22.37 0.97
CA PRO A 88 -3.62 23.04 2.10
C PRO A 88 -2.28 23.66 1.67
N ASP A 89 -2.04 24.89 2.12
CA ASP A 89 -0.82 25.67 1.80
C ASP A 89 0.32 25.47 2.81
N ASN A 90 0.03 24.81 3.94
CA ASN A 90 0.98 24.60 5.02
C ASN A 90 0.84 23.25 5.71
N ASN A 91 1.87 22.89 6.47
CA ASN A 91 1.97 21.61 7.17
C ASN A 91 0.87 21.40 8.22
N ALA A 92 0.51 22.44 8.98
CA ALA A 92 -0.50 22.32 10.03
C ALA A 92 -1.89 22.03 9.43
N SER A 93 -2.27 22.77 8.38
CA SER A 93 -3.51 22.52 7.62
C SER A 93 -3.53 21.11 7.01
N THR A 94 -2.40 20.66 6.47
CA THR A 94 -2.25 19.31 5.91
C THR A 94 -2.46 18.24 6.99
N LEU A 95 -1.83 18.40 8.16
CA LEU A 95 -1.97 17.46 9.27
C LEU A 95 -3.41 17.41 9.81
N VAL A 96 -4.09 18.55 9.93
CA VAL A 96 -5.50 18.62 10.34
C VAL A 96 -6.40 17.85 9.36
N MET A 97 -6.14 17.95 8.05
CA MET A 97 -6.89 17.19 7.05
C MET A 97 -6.65 15.69 7.16
N ILE A 98 -5.40 15.27 7.39
CA ILE A 98 -5.06 13.86 7.63
C ILE A 98 -5.78 13.35 8.89
N GLN A 99 -5.68 14.07 10.01
CA GLN A 99 -6.33 13.70 11.28
C GLN A 99 -7.85 13.59 11.15
N LYS A 100 -8.48 14.46 10.35
CA LYS A 100 -9.92 14.37 10.05
C LYS A 100 -10.31 13.10 9.28
N ARG A 101 -9.39 12.54 8.48
CA ARG A 101 -9.59 11.27 7.76
C ARG A 101 -9.31 10.08 8.68
N VAL A 102 -8.26 10.17 9.50
CA VAL A 102 -7.94 9.20 10.55
C VAL A 102 -9.10 9.04 11.54
N SER A 103 -9.72 10.14 11.99
CA SER A 103 -10.88 10.09 12.89
C SER A 103 -12.11 9.41 12.28
N LYS A 104 -12.12 9.17 10.96
CA LYS A 104 -13.16 8.44 10.24
C LYS A 104 -12.77 6.99 9.92
N GLY A 105 -11.63 6.52 10.40
CA GLY A 105 -11.14 5.16 10.15
C GLY A 105 -10.64 4.94 8.72
N ASP A 106 -10.22 6.01 8.03
CA ASP A 106 -9.65 5.89 6.68
C ASP A 106 -8.26 5.24 6.76
N ALA A 107 -8.15 4.00 6.30
CA ALA A 107 -6.95 3.18 6.43
C ALA A 107 -5.71 3.83 5.78
N ASP A 108 -5.88 4.46 4.61
CA ASP A 108 -4.77 5.12 3.91
C ASP A 108 -4.36 6.41 4.60
N ALA A 109 -5.30 7.13 5.22
CA ALA A 109 -4.96 8.28 6.06
C ALA A 109 -4.19 7.88 7.32
N ILE A 110 -4.58 6.78 7.98
CA ILE A 110 -3.86 6.24 9.13
C ILE A 110 -2.44 5.85 8.73
N LYS A 111 -2.29 5.21 7.57
CA LYS A 111 -0.99 4.89 6.98
C LYS A 111 -0.14 6.14 6.74
N VAL A 112 -0.71 7.16 6.11
CA VAL A 112 -0.03 8.44 5.83
C VAL A 112 0.36 9.14 7.13
N LEU A 113 -0.47 9.10 8.18
CA LEU A 113 -0.12 9.64 9.50
C LEU A 113 1.07 8.89 10.11
N GLY A 114 1.09 7.56 9.99
CA GLY A 114 2.23 6.72 10.38
C GLY A 114 3.52 7.15 9.68
N GLU A 115 3.49 7.39 8.37
CA GLU A 115 4.65 7.91 7.62
C GLU A 115 5.15 9.27 8.15
N GLN A 116 4.23 10.15 8.58
CA GLN A 116 4.63 11.45 9.13
C GLN A 116 5.36 11.30 10.46
N TYR A 117 4.87 10.42 11.35
CA TYR A 117 5.56 10.10 12.60
C TYR A 117 6.90 9.40 12.35
N PHE A 118 6.97 8.50 11.37
CA PHE A 118 8.20 7.78 11.03
C PHE A 118 9.32 8.72 10.60
N HIS A 119 8.99 9.77 9.83
CA HIS A 119 9.95 10.72 9.30
C HIS A 119 10.07 12.03 10.10
N GLY A 120 9.18 12.29 11.06
CA GLY A 120 9.11 13.57 11.77
C GLY A 120 8.72 14.73 10.85
N LYS A 121 7.72 14.53 9.98
CA LYS A 121 7.25 15.52 8.99
C LYS A 121 5.98 16.23 9.44
N LEU A 122 5.55 17.25 8.70
CA LEU A 122 4.35 18.06 8.99
C LEU A 122 4.28 18.66 10.41
N GLY A 123 5.41 18.85 11.08
CA GLY A 123 5.47 19.40 12.44
C GLY A 123 5.21 18.39 13.56
N VAL A 124 5.12 17.09 13.27
CA VAL A 124 5.17 16.05 14.30
C VAL A 124 6.61 15.63 14.58
N ALA A 125 6.91 15.33 15.85
CA ALA A 125 8.21 14.76 16.21
C ALA A 125 8.33 13.34 15.65
N LYS A 126 9.55 12.94 15.30
CA LYS A 126 9.82 11.58 14.85
C LYS A 126 9.52 10.60 15.99
N ASP A 127 8.63 9.65 15.74
CA ASP A 127 8.23 8.58 16.65
C ASP A 127 7.97 7.31 15.84
N VAL A 128 8.97 6.42 15.80
CA VAL A 128 8.89 5.21 14.98
C VAL A 128 7.97 4.17 15.60
N THR A 129 7.94 4.05 16.93
CA THR A 129 7.03 3.13 17.62
C THR A 129 5.58 3.47 17.29
N ARG A 130 5.23 4.76 17.36
CA ARG A 130 3.89 5.22 16.97
C ARG A 130 3.59 4.98 15.49
N ALA A 131 4.58 5.14 14.62
CA ALA A 131 4.40 4.86 13.19
C ALA A 131 4.07 3.38 12.92
N ILE A 132 4.74 2.45 13.60
CA ILE A 132 4.52 1.00 13.45
C ILE A 132 3.14 0.61 13.98
N GLU A 133 2.68 1.20 15.08
CA GLU A 133 1.31 1.02 15.58
C GLU A 133 0.27 1.45 14.53
N LEU A 134 0.42 2.67 13.99
CA LEU A 134 -0.48 3.21 12.99
C LEU A 134 -0.48 2.39 11.69
N TRP A 135 0.69 1.95 11.22
CA TRP A 135 0.74 1.06 10.07
C TRP A 135 0.11 -0.31 10.33
N THR A 136 0.23 -0.82 11.56
CA THR A 136 -0.45 -2.07 11.96
C THR A 136 -1.96 -1.90 11.93
N GLU A 137 -2.48 -0.83 12.51
CA GLU A 137 -3.90 -0.48 12.48
C GLU A 137 -4.40 -0.28 11.03
N ALA A 138 -3.66 0.46 10.21
CA ALA A 138 -4.02 0.68 8.81
C ALA A 138 -4.04 -0.62 8.01
N ALA A 139 -3.10 -1.54 8.26
CA ALA A 139 -3.05 -2.84 7.62
C ALA A 139 -4.25 -3.73 8.01
N GLU A 140 -4.64 -3.72 9.30
CA GLU A 140 -5.84 -4.40 9.80
C GLU A 140 -7.13 -3.85 9.17
N LEU A 141 -7.19 -2.54 8.94
CA LEU A 141 -8.27 -1.87 8.22
C LEU A 141 -8.20 -2.06 6.69
N GLY A 142 -7.18 -2.77 6.19
CA GLY A 142 -7.09 -3.20 4.80
C GLY A 142 -6.15 -2.39 3.91
N SER A 143 -5.42 -1.40 4.43
CA SER A 143 -4.44 -0.64 3.63
C SER A 143 -3.32 -1.55 3.13
N ILE A 144 -3.21 -1.65 1.81
CA ILE A 144 -2.20 -2.46 1.12
C ILE A 144 -0.81 -1.81 1.29
N ASP A 145 -0.74 -0.49 1.15
CA ASP A 145 0.49 0.28 1.32
C ASP A 145 1.02 0.13 2.76
N ALA A 146 0.15 0.01 3.77
CA ALA A 146 0.58 -0.18 5.16
C ALA A 146 1.29 -1.52 5.37
N HIS A 147 0.82 -2.61 4.75
CA HIS A 147 1.54 -3.88 4.73
C HIS A 147 2.91 -3.76 4.05
N TYR A 148 3.02 -2.96 2.99
CA TYR A 148 4.32 -2.71 2.36
C TYR A 148 5.31 -1.99 3.28
N GLU A 149 4.85 -0.95 3.98
CA GLU A 149 5.65 -0.17 4.94
C GLU A 149 6.11 -1.04 6.13
N LEU A 150 5.22 -1.82 6.73
CA LEU A 150 5.58 -2.80 7.77
C LEU A 150 6.57 -3.84 7.26
N GLY A 151 6.33 -4.35 6.04
CA GLY A 151 7.22 -5.31 5.41
C GLY A 151 8.64 -4.77 5.27
N ARG A 152 8.77 -3.50 4.85
CA ARG A 152 10.05 -2.81 4.75
C ARG A 152 10.71 -2.62 6.12
N ALA A 153 9.97 -2.09 7.09
CA ALA A 153 10.50 -1.79 8.42
C ALA A 153 11.06 -3.04 9.13
N TYR A 154 10.31 -4.15 9.13
CA TYR A 154 10.78 -5.41 9.73
C TYR A 154 11.92 -6.06 8.94
N TYR A 155 11.90 -5.96 7.60
CA TYR A 155 12.95 -6.56 6.77
C TYR A 155 14.30 -5.86 6.92
N THR A 156 14.31 -4.54 7.09
CA THR A 156 15.55 -3.75 7.25
C THR A 156 15.92 -3.45 8.70
N GLY A 157 15.04 -3.76 9.67
CA GLY A 157 15.20 -3.36 11.07
C GLY A 157 15.14 -1.84 11.27
N ASP A 158 14.39 -1.11 10.43
CA ASP A 158 14.33 0.36 10.53
C ASP A 158 13.34 0.79 11.62
N GLY A 159 13.90 1.03 12.82
CA GLY A 159 13.18 1.45 14.02
C GLY A 159 12.34 0.36 14.69
N VAL A 160 12.53 -0.90 14.28
CA VAL A 160 12.08 -2.12 14.95
C VAL A 160 13.22 -3.14 14.94
N GLU A 161 13.14 -4.16 15.79
CA GLU A 161 14.04 -5.31 15.69
C GLU A 161 13.87 -5.98 14.31
N GLU A 162 15.00 -6.29 13.66
CA GLU A 162 14.99 -6.93 12.36
C GLU A 162 14.32 -8.31 12.47
N ASP A 163 13.26 -8.50 11.69
CA ASP A 163 12.56 -9.77 11.54
C ASP A 163 12.18 -9.93 10.06
N LYS A 164 13.12 -10.47 9.29
CA LYS A 164 12.95 -10.67 7.85
C LYS A 164 11.74 -11.55 7.51
N LEU A 165 11.46 -12.58 8.32
CA LEU A 165 10.32 -13.47 8.07
C LEU A 165 9.00 -12.74 8.26
N ARG A 166 8.90 -11.91 9.30
CA ARG A 166 7.72 -11.05 9.51
C ARG A 166 7.59 -10.00 8.42
N GLY A 167 8.69 -9.41 7.98
CA GLY A 167 8.71 -8.47 6.84
C GLY A 167 8.19 -9.10 5.56
N ILE A 168 8.71 -10.28 5.21
CA ILE A 168 8.29 -11.09 4.05
C ILE A 168 6.80 -11.43 4.14
N ARG A 169 6.29 -11.81 5.33
CA ARG A 169 4.87 -12.14 5.52
C ARG A 169 3.97 -10.94 5.22
N HIS A 170 4.34 -9.73 5.63
CA HIS A 170 3.58 -8.52 5.29
C HIS A 170 3.64 -8.21 3.78
N TRP A 171 4.80 -8.37 3.14
CA TRP A 171 4.89 -8.25 1.69
C TRP A 171 4.05 -9.29 0.95
N GLN A 172 3.96 -10.54 1.43
CA GLN A 172 3.08 -11.56 0.86
C GLN A 172 1.61 -11.12 0.94
N GLN A 173 1.17 -10.56 2.07
CA GLN A 173 -0.20 -10.05 2.23
C GLN A 173 -0.53 -8.93 1.24
N ALA A 174 0.38 -7.96 1.05
CA ALA A 174 0.21 -6.89 0.07
C ALA A 174 0.26 -7.44 -1.37
N ALA A 175 1.19 -8.34 -1.65
CA ALA A 175 1.39 -8.93 -2.98
C ALA A 175 0.20 -9.75 -3.45
N MET A 176 -0.45 -10.52 -2.56
CA MET A 176 -1.69 -11.23 -2.85
C MET A 176 -2.85 -10.31 -3.22
N LYS A 177 -2.79 -9.03 -2.81
CA LYS A 177 -3.76 -7.99 -3.17
C LYS A 177 -3.33 -7.15 -4.39
N GLY A 178 -2.31 -7.61 -5.14
CA GLY A 178 -1.87 -6.95 -6.37
C GLY A 178 -0.86 -5.82 -6.18
N HIS A 179 -0.28 -5.67 -4.99
CA HIS A 179 0.70 -4.61 -4.74
C HIS A 179 2.01 -4.86 -5.49
N GLU A 180 2.25 -4.08 -6.53
CA GLU A 180 3.41 -4.22 -7.41
C GLU A 180 4.75 -4.13 -6.66
N PRO A 181 4.99 -3.15 -5.76
CA PRO A 181 6.27 -3.05 -5.07
C PRO A 181 6.55 -4.27 -4.17
N SER A 182 5.52 -4.82 -3.53
CA SER A 182 5.67 -6.02 -2.71
C SER A 182 5.94 -7.26 -3.56
N ARG A 183 5.30 -7.40 -4.72
CA ARG A 183 5.60 -8.50 -5.66
C ARG A 183 7.03 -8.41 -6.19
N HIS A 184 7.48 -7.20 -6.53
CA HIS A 184 8.84 -6.95 -6.96
C HIS A 184 9.85 -7.37 -5.88
N ASN A 185 9.65 -6.93 -4.63
CA ASN A 185 10.52 -7.27 -3.51
C ASN A 185 10.57 -8.79 -3.27
N LEU A 186 9.44 -9.48 -3.27
CA LEU A 186 9.41 -10.94 -3.12
C LEU A 186 10.10 -11.67 -4.27
N GLY A 187 9.94 -11.20 -5.51
CA GLY A 187 10.63 -11.74 -6.68
C GLY A 187 12.14 -11.62 -6.56
N ALA A 188 12.64 -10.46 -6.12
CA ALA A 188 14.07 -10.24 -5.88
C ALA A 188 14.63 -11.17 -4.80
N LEU A 189 13.89 -11.42 -3.72
CA LEU A 189 14.30 -12.36 -2.67
C LEU A 189 14.41 -13.80 -3.18
N ASN A 190 13.41 -14.25 -3.94
CA ASN A 190 13.40 -15.61 -4.48
C ASN A 190 14.58 -15.82 -5.44
N MET A 191 14.92 -14.83 -6.26
CA MET A 191 16.08 -14.87 -7.15
C MET A 191 17.39 -15.04 -6.37
N ILE A 192 17.58 -14.28 -5.29
CA ILE A 192 18.76 -14.39 -4.41
C ILE A 192 18.85 -15.80 -3.79
N THR A 193 17.73 -16.35 -3.30
CA THR A 193 17.74 -17.69 -2.70
C THR A 193 18.07 -18.78 -3.73
N MET A 194 17.56 -18.68 -4.97
CA MET A 194 17.85 -19.65 -6.03
C MET A 194 19.32 -19.62 -6.48
N GLU A 195 19.93 -18.44 -6.55
CA GLU A 195 21.37 -18.29 -6.84
C GLU A 195 22.22 -18.95 -5.73
N THR A 196 21.87 -18.75 -4.46
CA THR A 196 22.61 -19.39 -3.35
C THR A 196 22.47 -20.92 -3.34
N THR A 197 21.31 -21.47 -3.70
CA THR A 197 21.14 -22.93 -3.84
C THR A 197 21.86 -23.50 -5.06
N ASN A 198 21.90 -22.78 -6.18
CA ASN A 198 22.63 -23.23 -7.37
C ASN A 198 24.15 -23.19 -7.18
N LEU A 199 24.67 -22.20 -6.43
CA LEU A 199 26.08 -22.16 -6.03
C LEU A 199 26.45 -23.35 -5.13
N LEU A 200 25.60 -23.71 -4.18
CA LEU A 200 25.80 -24.88 -3.31
C LEU A 200 25.71 -26.23 -4.07
N CYS A 201 24.88 -26.33 -5.11
CA CYS A 201 24.79 -27.53 -5.96
C CYS A 201 25.92 -27.64 -7.01
N SER A 202 26.60 -26.55 -7.36
CA SER A 202 27.71 -26.56 -8.33
C SER A 202 29.08 -26.94 -7.74
N THR A 203 29.17 -27.04 -6.42
CA THR A 203 30.39 -27.43 -5.69
C THR A 203 30.37 -28.88 -5.16
N GLY A 204 29.43 -29.70 -5.61
CA GLY A 204 29.27 -31.11 -5.22
C GLY A 204 29.66 -32.11 -6.29
#